data_AF-X1EV34-F1
#
_entry.id   AF-X1EV34-F1
#
_cell.length_a   1.000
_cell.length_b   1.000
_cell.length_c   1.000
_cell.angle_alpha   90.00
_cell.angle_beta   90.00
_cell.angle_gamma   90.00
#
_symmetry.space_group_name_H-M   'P 1'
#
loop_
_entity.id
_entity.type
_entity.pdbx_description
1 polymer ?
#
loop_
_entity_poly.entity_id
_entity_poly.type
_entity_poly.pdbx_seq_one_letter_code
_entity_poly.pdbx_strand_id
1 'polypeptide(L)'
;MNSNSDEETQPNERDQKRGVKRWVLTSLIAVVLLAASLFLSAGTLFWWQAWVYLFTAAAILVLDYVVLVPISPDLLGERSRYQKGAKAWDQLLSRLMATIGPVVILIVSGLDYRNSWSNGFPAWIVVIAMEFVLLGGLLALWAMAANRFFIGMVRIQDERGHRVVKSGPYRYIRHPGYLGSLFYILFTPLALGSLWALVPAVLTLGVILLRTYLEDNTLKNELPGYQE
;
A
#
# COMPACT_ATOMS: atom_id res chain seq x y z
N MET A 1 47.61 -11.54 -10.48
CA MET A 1 46.82 -10.83 -9.46
C MET A 1 46.36 -9.52 -10.06
N ASN A 2 45.14 -9.46 -10.60
CA ASN A 2 44.47 -8.20 -10.91
C ASN A 2 43.19 -8.18 -10.11
N SER A 3 43.22 -7.41 -9.03
CA SER A 3 42.08 -7.04 -8.22
C SER A 3 41.18 -6.09 -9.04
N ASN A 4 40.21 -6.64 -9.75
CA ASN A 4 39.00 -5.88 -10.04
C ASN A 4 38.17 -5.92 -8.76
N SER A 5 38.44 -4.95 -7.90
CA SER A 5 37.53 -4.54 -6.83
C SER A 5 36.20 -4.21 -7.48
N ASP A 6 35.17 -4.97 -7.11
CA ASP A 6 33.78 -4.70 -7.44
C ASP A 6 33.45 -3.26 -7.07
N GLU A 7 33.34 -2.38 -8.07
CA GLU A 7 32.75 -1.06 -7.90
C GLU A 7 31.30 -1.26 -7.43
N GLU A 8 31.06 -1.03 -6.14
CA GLU A 8 29.72 -0.80 -5.58
C GLU A 8 29.03 0.27 -6.42
N THR A 9 28.23 -0.17 -7.39
CA THR A 9 27.55 0.71 -8.33
C THR A 9 26.36 1.33 -7.61
N GLN A 10 26.60 2.46 -6.92
CA GLN A 10 25.52 3.31 -6.46
C GLN A 10 24.58 3.57 -7.65
N PRO A 11 23.25 3.34 -7.51
CA PRO A 11 22.34 3.43 -8.63
C PRO A 11 22.41 4.83 -9.25
N ASN A 12 22.77 4.87 -10.53
CA ASN A 12 22.93 6.09 -11.33
C ASN A 12 21.71 7.03 -11.14
N GLU A 13 21.96 8.33 -10.93
CA GLU A 13 20.92 9.36 -10.75
C GLU A 13 19.85 9.31 -11.86
N ARG A 14 20.24 8.93 -13.09
CA ARG A 14 19.32 8.72 -14.22
C ARG A 14 18.36 7.55 -14.00
N ASP A 15 18.84 6.46 -13.38
CA ASP A 15 18.02 5.28 -13.10
C ASP A 15 17.08 5.52 -11.92
N GLN A 16 17.49 6.31 -10.94
CA GLN A 16 16.63 6.77 -9.85
C GLN A 16 15.49 7.65 -10.39
N LYS A 17 15.81 8.66 -11.21
CA LYS A 17 14.81 9.53 -11.87
C LYS A 17 13.83 8.72 -12.72
N ARG A 18 14.29 7.67 -13.41
CA ARG A 18 13.42 6.76 -14.18
C ARG A 18 12.51 5.93 -13.27
N GLY A 19 13.03 5.45 -12.13
CA GLY A 19 12.25 4.72 -11.13
C GLY A 19 11.11 5.55 -10.54
N VAL A 20 11.41 6.77 -10.11
CA VAL A 20 10.39 7.71 -9.59
C VAL A 20 9.32 8.01 -10.65
N LYS A 21 9.71 8.28 -11.90
CA LYS A 21 8.75 8.50 -13.00
C LYS A 21 7.80 7.31 -13.20
N ARG A 22 8.33 6.08 -13.17
CA ARG A 22 7.49 4.87 -13.28
C ARG A 22 6.55 4.74 -12.11
N TRP A 23 7.02 4.97 -10.88
CA TRP A 23 6.18 4.96 -9.70
C TRP A 23 5.04 5.98 -9.78
N VAL A 24 5.33 7.22 -10.22
CA VAL A 24 4.30 8.25 -10.44
C VAL A 24 3.29 7.79 -11.48
N LEU A 25 3.75 7.27 -12.63
CA LEU A 25 2.85 6.81 -13.69
C LEU A 25 1.94 5.66 -13.21
N THR A 26 2.49 4.65 -12.53
CA THR A 26 1.72 3.54 -11.97
C THR A 26 0.71 4.03 -10.93
N SER A 27 1.09 5.00 -10.10
CA SER A 27 0.19 5.60 -9.09
C SER A 27 -0.95 6.38 -9.74
N LEU A 28 -0.68 7.14 -10.81
CA LEU A 28 -1.72 7.83 -11.58
C LEU A 28 -2.69 6.84 -12.23
N ILE A 29 -2.17 5.78 -12.85
CA ILE A 29 -2.99 4.69 -13.41
C ILE A 29 -3.86 4.05 -12.32
N ALA A 30 -3.30 3.82 -11.12
CA ALA A 30 -4.04 3.29 -10.00
C ALA A 30 -5.17 4.24 -9.59
N VAL A 31 -4.94 5.54 -9.44
CA VAL A 31 -6.01 6.52 -9.11
C VAL A 31 -7.12 6.50 -10.15
N VAL A 32 -6.78 6.48 -11.44
CA VAL A 32 -7.77 6.38 -12.52
C VAL A 32 -8.56 5.09 -12.42
N LEU A 33 -7.90 3.96 -12.14
CA LEU A 33 -8.55 2.66 -11.93
C LEU A 33 -9.51 2.70 -10.72
N LEU A 34 -9.11 3.31 -9.60
CA LEU A 34 -9.96 3.43 -8.42
C LEU A 34 -11.19 4.33 -8.71
N ALA A 35 -10.97 5.48 -9.36
CA ALA A 35 -12.05 6.38 -9.75
C ALA A 35 -13.02 5.71 -10.74
N ALA A 36 -12.49 5.03 -11.76
CA ALA A 36 -13.31 4.26 -12.70
C ALA A 36 -14.09 3.15 -11.98
N SER A 37 -13.46 2.42 -11.06
CA SER A 37 -14.11 1.36 -10.29
C SER A 37 -15.30 1.90 -9.49
N LEU A 38 -15.16 3.06 -8.84
CA LEU A 38 -16.24 3.72 -8.08
C LEU A 38 -17.35 4.22 -8.99
N PHE A 39 -17.03 5.07 -9.97
CA PHE A 39 -18.05 5.79 -10.72
C PHE A 39 -18.73 4.96 -11.81
N LEU A 40 -18.02 4.01 -12.44
CA LEU A 40 -18.64 3.11 -13.41
C LEU A 40 -19.60 2.13 -12.74
N SER A 41 -19.27 1.66 -11.54
CA SER A 41 -20.15 0.75 -10.79
C SER A 41 -21.34 1.50 -10.17
N ALA A 42 -21.12 2.71 -9.64
CA ALA A 42 -22.17 3.59 -9.14
C ALA A 42 -23.12 4.08 -10.25
N GLY A 43 -22.61 4.25 -11.47
CA GLY A 43 -23.38 4.78 -12.60
C GLY A 43 -23.70 6.27 -12.50
N THR A 44 -23.04 7.00 -11.60
CA THR A 44 -23.25 8.44 -11.37
C THR A 44 -22.00 9.08 -10.78
N LEU A 45 -21.79 10.37 -11.06
CA LEU A 45 -20.75 11.19 -10.42
C LEU A 45 -21.26 11.96 -9.19
N PHE A 46 -22.58 11.94 -8.94
CA PHE A 46 -23.21 12.62 -7.81
C PHE A 46 -23.12 11.76 -6.54
N TRP A 47 -21.89 11.44 -6.13
CA TRP A 47 -21.58 10.65 -4.95
C TRP A 47 -20.43 11.31 -4.19
N TRP A 48 -20.79 12.16 -3.21
CA TRP A 48 -19.81 13.03 -2.53
C TRP A 48 -18.80 12.23 -1.71
N GLN A 49 -19.20 11.10 -1.10
CA GLN A 49 -18.30 10.23 -0.34
C GLN A 49 -17.16 9.69 -1.22
N ALA A 50 -17.47 9.28 -2.46
CA ALA A 50 -16.45 8.82 -3.41
C ALA A 50 -15.47 9.93 -3.78
N TRP A 51 -15.94 11.18 -3.96
CA TRP A 51 -15.04 12.31 -4.21
C TRP A 51 -14.14 12.60 -3.02
N VAL A 52 -14.68 12.65 -1.80
CA VAL A 52 -13.88 12.85 -0.57
C VAL A 52 -12.85 11.73 -0.40
N TYR A 53 -13.25 10.48 -0.64
CA TYR A 53 -12.33 9.34 -0.61
C TYR A 53 -11.22 9.48 -1.66
N LEU A 54 -11.55 9.85 -2.90
CA LEU A 54 -10.55 10.04 -3.97
C LEU A 54 -9.60 11.20 -3.67
N PHE A 55 -10.09 12.32 -3.12
CA PHE A 55 -9.22 13.41 -2.70
C PHE A 55 -8.33 13.01 -1.52
N THR A 56 -8.83 12.21 -0.59
CA THR A 56 -8.03 11.66 0.52
C THR A 56 -6.93 10.74 -0.02
N ALA A 57 -7.26 9.82 -0.92
CA ALA A 57 -6.28 8.94 -1.57
C ALA A 57 -5.24 9.73 -2.38
N ALA A 58 -5.67 10.75 -3.13
CA ALA A 58 -4.78 11.62 -3.88
C ALA A 58 -3.85 12.43 -2.95
N ALA A 59 -4.36 12.93 -1.82
CA ALA A 59 -3.56 13.64 -0.82
C ALA A 59 -2.48 12.72 -0.22
N ILE A 60 -2.83 11.48 0.12
CA ILE A 60 -1.85 10.48 0.59
C ILE A 60 -0.77 10.25 -0.46
N LEU A 61 -1.13 10.10 -1.74
CA LEU A 61 -0.14 9.91 -2.82
C LEU A 61 0.77 11.12 -3.02
N VAL A 62 0.24 12.33 -2.88
CA VAL A 62 1.04 13.56 -2.92
C VAL A 62 2.00 13.60 -1.73
N LEU A 63 1.54 13.24 -0.53
CA LEU A 63 2.38 13.14 0.66
C LEU A 63 3.47 12.09 0.49
N ASP A 64 3.13 10.89 -0.01
CA ASP A 64 4.09 9.85 -0.33
C ASP A 64 5.17 10.38 -1.29
N TYR A 65 4.79 11.11 -2.34
CA TYR A 65 5.73 11.70 -3.28
C TYR A 65 6.64 12.73 -2.60
N VAL A 66 6.06 13.73 -1.91
CA VAL A 66 6.79 14.85 -1.31
C VAL A 66 7.74 14.38 -0.21
N VAL A 67 7.36 13.35 0.55
CA VAL A 67 8.17 12.83 1.67
C VAL A 67 9.17 11.77 1.21
N LEU A 68 8.79 10.83 0.35
CA LEU A 68 9.66 9.70 0.00
C LEU A 68 10.68 10.03 -1.09
N VAL A 69 10.40 10.94 -2.02
CA VAL A 69 11.36 11.32 -3.07
C VAL A 69 12.64 11.94 -2.46
N PRO A 70 12.58 12.85 -1.48
CA PRO A 70 13.78 13.39 -0.84
C PRO A 70 14.48 12.40 0.09
N ILE A 71 13.74 11.52 0.78
CA ILE A 71 14.30 10.64 1.83
C ILE A 71 14.87 9.35 1.25
N SER A 72 14.19 8.71 0.30
CA SER A 72 14.56 7.40 -0.25
C SER A 72 14.03 7.23 -1.68
N PRO A 73 14.62 7.94 -2.68
CA PRO A 73 14.22 7.79 -4.08
C PRO A 73 14.50 6.38 -4.63
N ASP A 74 15.48 5.68 -4.06
CA ASP A 74 15.80 4.28 -4.34
C ASP A 74 14.65 3.34 -3.95
N LEU A 75 13.99 3.58 -2.81
CA LEU A 75 12.82 2.83 -2.36
C LEU A 75 11.68 2.89 -3.39
N LEU A 76 11.36 4.09 -3.91
CA LEU A 76 10.30 4.26 -4.90
C LEU A 76 10.63 3.56 -6.22
N GLY A 77 11.90 3.64 -6.64
CA GLY A 77 12.41 2.93 -7.81
C GLY A 77 12.24 1.41 -7.67
N GLU A 78 12.63 0.85 -6.53
CA GLU A 78 12.49 -0.58 -6.26
C GLU A 78 11.03 -1.02 -6.16
N ARG A 79 10.15 -0.23 -5.53
CA ARG A 79 8.71 -0.54 -5.48
C ARG A 79 8.05 -0.53 -6.86
N SER A 80 8.57 0.24 -7.82
CA SER A 80 8.06 0.27 -9.19
C SER A 80 8.55 -0.89 -10.06
N ARG A 81 9.59 -1.62 -9.62
CA ARG A 81 10.18 -2.73 -10.37
C ARG A 81 9.55 -4.05 -9.97
N TYR A 82 9.47 -4.95 -10.96
CA TYR A 82 9.20 -6.34 -10.66
C TYR A 82 10.38 -6.93 -9.88
N GLN A 83 10.12 -7.37 -8.66
CA GLN A 83 11.14 -7.94 -7.77
C GLN A 83 11.45 -9.37 -8.23
N LYS A 84 12.56 -9.52 -8.98
CA LYS A 84 13.12 -10.84 -9.31
C LYS A 84 13.49 -11.55 -8.00
N GLY A 85 13.06 -12.79 -7.83
CA GLY A 85 13.29 -13.58 -6.62
C GLY A 85 12.17 -13.50 -5.57
N ALA A 86 11.09 -12.73 -5.81
CA ALA A 86 9.91 -12.75 -4.94
C ALA A 86 9.24 -14.14 -4.96
N LYS A 87 8.93 -14.67 -3.77
CA LYS A 87 8.28 -15.98 -3.61
C LYS A 87 6.91 -16.00 -4.31
N ALA A 88 6.54 -17.13 -4.93
CA ALA A 88 5.31 -17.21 -5.74
C ALA A 88 4.03 -16.92 -4.93
N TRP A 89 3.97 -17.40 -3.68
CA TRP A 89 2.86 -17.08 -2.77
C TRP A 89 2.74 -15.58 -2.54
N ASP A 90 3.87 -14.88 -2.41
CA ASP A 90 3.89 -13.46 -2.10
C ASP A 90 3.45 -12.62 -3.29
N GLN A 91 3.79 -13.02 -4.51
CA GLN A 91 3.29 -12.36 -5.73
C GLN A 91 1.76 -12.42 -5.80
N LEU A 92 1.16 -13.56 -5.45
CA LEU A 92 -0.29 -13.73 -5.43
C LEU A 92 -0.92 -12.88 -4.31
N LEU A 93 -0.45 -13.01 -3.07
CA LEU A 93 -1.00 -12.26 -1.93
C LEU A 93 -0.84 -10.75 -2.10
N SER A 94 0.28 -10.29 -2.67
CA SER A 94 0.51 -8.87 -2.99
C SER A 94 -0.50 -8.34 -3.98
N ARG A 95 -0.79 -9.09 -5.07
CA ARG A 95 -1.81 -8.68 -6.07
C ARG A 95 -3.21 -8.68 -5.47
N LEU A 96 -3.52 -9.70 -4.65
CA LEU A 96 -4.79 -9.80 -3.94
C LEU A 96 -5.00 -8.62 -3.00
N MET A 97 -4.01 -8.24 -2.19
CA MET A 97 -4.16 -7.15 -1.24
C MET A 97 -4.06 -5.75 -1.88
N ALA A 98 -3.19 -5.55 -2.88
CA ALA A 98 -2.83 -4.21 -3.36
C ALA A 98 -3.61 -3.77 -4.60
N THR A 99 -4.28 -4.71 -5.28
CA THR A 99 -5.02 -4.39 -6.51
C THR A 99 -6.39 -5.03 -6.52
N ILE A 100 -6.49 -6.36 -6.45
CA ILE A 100 -7.77 -7.07 -6.63
C ILE A 100 -8.74 -6.74 -5.49
N GLY A 101 -8.31 -6.86 -4.23
CA GLY A 101 -9.11 -6.55 -3.04
C GLY A 101 -9.66 -5.12 -3.06
N PRO A 102 -8.81 -4.08 -3.14
CA PRO A 102 -9.26 -2.69 -3.24
C PRO A 102 -10.23 -2.46 -4.39
N VAL A 103 -9.95 -2.95 -5.60
CA VAL A 103 -10.85 -2.78 -6.75
C VAL A 103 -12.20 -3.43 -6.50
N VAL A 104 -12.24 -4.66 -5.97
CA VAL A 104 -13.49 -5.34 -5.64
C VAL A 104 -14.27 -4.59 -4.56
N ILE A 105 -13.60 -4.09 -3.51
CA ILE A 105 -14.23 -3.26 -2.47
C ILE A 105 -14.88 -2.02 -3.07
N LEU A 106 -14.19 -1.31 -3.96
CA LEU A 106 -14.72 -0.10 -4.60
C LEU A 106 -15.88 -0.40 -5.56
N ILE A 107 -15.79 -1.47 -6.35
CA ILE A 107 -16.88 -1.90 -7.25
C ILE A 107 -18.12 -2.28 -6.43
N VAL A 108 -17.96 -3.06 -5.37
CA VAL A 108 -19.08 -3.45 -4.50
C VAL A 108 -19.66 -2.21 -3.81
N SER A 109 -18.84 -1.26 -3.38
CA SER A 109 -19.30 0.00 -2.78
C SER A 109 -20.13 0.83 -3.76
N GLY A 110 -19.69 0.95 -5.03
CA GLY A 110 -20.47 1.68 -6.03
C GLY A 110 -21.74 0.95 -6.45
N LEU A 111 -21.74 -0.39 -6.55
CA LEU A 111 -22.95 -1.18 -6.77
C LEU A 111 -23.95 -1.03 -5.61
N ASP A 112 -23.45 -1.03 -4.37
CA ASP A 112 -24.27 -0.80 -3.18
C ASP A 112 -24.88 0.61 -3.19
N TYR A 113 -24.09 1.63 -3.52
CA TYR A 113 -24.60 3.00 -3.70
C TYR A 113 -25.70 3.07 -4.77
N ARG A 114 -25.45 2.47 -5.94
CA ARG A 114 -26.40 2.46 -7.06
C ARG A 114 -27.73 1.80 -6.72
N ASN A 115 -27.68 0.67 -6.02
CA ASN A 115 -28.86 -0.13 -5.69
C ASN A 115 -29.43 0.16 -4.30
N SER A 116 -28.78 1.06 -3.54
CA SER A 116 -29.18 1.45 -2.19
C SER A 116 -29.32 0.28 -1.21
N TRP A 117 -28.48 -0.76 -1.31
CA TRP A 117 -28.64 -1.95 -0.46
C TRP A 117 -28.40 -1.67 1.03
N SER A 118 -27.48 -0.74 1.34
CA SER A 118 -27.12 -0.38 2.72
C SER A 118 -27.92 0.80 3.31
N ASN A 119 -28.81 1.44 2.54
CA ASN A 119 -29.57 2.64 2.93
C ASN A 119 -28.72 3.85 3.40
N GLY A 120 -27.39 3.82 3.18
CA GLY A 120 -26.44 4.86 3.57
C GLY A 120 -26.13 4.90 5.08
N PHE A 121 -25.01 5.55 5.43
CA PHE A 121 -24.64 5.80 6.83
C PHE A 121 -24.84 7.26 7.23
N PRO A 122 -25.09 7.54 8.52
CA PRO A 122 -24.97 8.89 9.06
C PRO A 122 -23.62 9.53 8.71
N ALA A 123 -23.64 10.82 8.37
CA ALA A 123 -22.46 11.54 7.90
C ALA A 123 -21.27 11.47 8.89
N TRP A 124 -21.54 11.44 10.19
CA TRP A 124 -20.49 11.34 11.22
C TRP A 124 -19.73 10.01 11.16
N ILE A 125 -20.38 8.89 10.80
CA ILE A 125 -19.71 7.59 10.63
C ILE A 125 -18.77 7.66 9.43
N VAL A 126 -19.24 8.25 8.33
CA VAL A 126 -18.45 8.44 7.11
C VAL A 126 -17.21 9.28 7.39
N VAL A 127 -17.36 10.40 8.10
CA VAL A 127 -16.23 11.28 8.46
C VAL A 127 -15.21 10.53 9.33
N ILE A 128 -15.66 9.86 10.40
CA ILE A 128 -14.75 9.07 11.25
C ILE A 128 -14.02 8.01 10.42
N ALA A 129 -14.72 7.32 9.53
CA ALA A 129 -14.11 6.32 8.66
C ALA A 129 -13.06 6.93 7.72
N MET A 130 -13.32 8.11 7.13
CA MET A 130 -12.34 8.83 6.31
C MET A 130 -11.07 9.18 7.11
N GLU A 131 -11.21 9.60 8.37
CA GLU A 131 -10.07 9.85 9.24
C GLU A 131 -9.24 8.59 9.46
N PHE A 132 -9.87 7.44 9.69
CA PHE A 132 -9.13 6.17 9.81
C PHE A 132 -8.47 5.73 8.49
N VAL A 133 -9.09 6.00 7.34
CA VAL A 133 -8.44 5.78 6.02
C VAL A 133 -7.19 6.66 5.90
N LEU A 134 -7.31 7.95 6.24
CA LEU A 134 -6.18 8.89 6.21
C LEU A 134 -5.07 8.46 7.16
N LEU A 135 -5.38 8.16 8.42
CA LEU A 135 -4.42 7.70 9.42
C LEU A 135 -3.75 6.39 9.01
N GLY A 136 -4.50 5.46 8.40
CA GLY A 136 -3.94 4.23 7.84
C GLY A 136 -2.88 4.50 6.77
N GLY A 137 -3.19 5.43 5.85
CA GLY A 137 -2.24 5.90 4.84
C GLY A 137 -1.00 6.59 5.43
N LEU A 138 -1.19 7.48 6.40
CA LEU A 138 -0.09 8.18 7.07
C LEU A 138 0.81 7.24 7.88
N LEU A 139 0.25 6.18 8.49
CA LEU A 139 1.03 5.16 9.18
C LEU A 139 1.88 4.34 8.19
N ALA A 140 1.32 4.02 7.01
CA ALA A 140 2.07 3.36 5.94
C ALA A 140 3.19 4.27 5.41
N LEU A 141 2.93 5.56 5.22
CA LEU A 141 3.95 6.55 4.86
C LEU A 141 5.06 6.63 5.91
N TRP A 142 4.72 6.70 7.20
CA TRP A 142 5.71 6.73 8.27
C TRP A 142 6.56 5.45 8.30
N ALA A 143 5.95 4.30 8.04
CA ALA A 143 6.66 3.02 7.90
C ALA A 143 7.61 3.01 6.68
N MET A 144 7.18 3.56 5.54
CA MET A 144 8.01 3.69 4.34
C MET A 144 9.19 4.64 4.56
N ALA A 145 8.94 5.81 5.15
CA ALA A 145 9.97 6.81 5.42
C ALA A 145 11.03 6.30 6.42
N ALA A 146 10.63 5.47 7.39
CA ALA A 146 11.55 4.87 8.36
C ALA A 146 12.35 3.68 7.79
N ASN A 147 11.84 3.00 6.76
CA ASN A 147 12.41 1.74 6.26
C ASN A 147 12.69 1.78 4.75
N ARG A 148 13.95 2.04 4.38
CA ARG A 148 14.43 2.01 2.99
C ARG A 148 14.33 0.64 2.30
N PHE A 149 14.09 -0.44 3.05
CA PHE A 149 13.92 -1.80 2.56
C PHE A 149 12.44 -2.18 2.36
N PHE A 150 11.50 -1.25 2.56
CA PHE A 150 10.05 -1.47 2.42
C PHE A 150 9.60 -1.68 0.96
N ILE A 151 10.00 -2.79 0.36
CA ILE A 151 9.61 -3.15 -1.00
C ILE A 151 8.25 -3.84 -1.02
N GLY A 152 7.60 -3.83 -2.19
CA GLY A 152 6.24 -4.36 -2.34
C GLY A 152 6.14 -5.90 -2.27
N MET A 153 7.27 -6.61 -2.27
CA MET A 153 7.34 -8.07 -2.24
C MET A 153 8.42 -8.55 -1.26
N VAL A 154 8.17 -9.67 -0.59
CA VAL A 154 9.05 -10.28 0.41
C VAL A 154 10.29 -10.85 -0.27
N ARG A 155 11.44 -10.22 0.01
CA ARG A 155 12.76 -10.65 -0.43
C ARG A 155 13.84 -10.08 0.49
N ILE A 156 14.87 -10.86 0.78
CA ILE A 156 16.09 -10.36 1.41
C ILE A 156 16.92 -9.61 0.34
N GLN A 157 17.27 -8.36 0.65
CA GLN A 157 17.97 -7.45 -0.25
C GLN A 157 19.45 -7.35 0.15
N ASP A 158 20.16 -8.49 0.14
CA ASP A 158 21.58 -8.55 0.54
C ASP A 158 22.42 -7.55 -0.27
N GLU A 159 22.08 -7.34 -1.55
CA GLU A 159 22.72 -6.38 -2.43
C GLU A 159 22.56 -4.90 -1.99
N ARG A 160 21.64 -4.62 -1.06
CA ARG A 160 21.41 -3.29 -0.47
C ARG A 160 21.85 -3.23 1.00
N GLY A 161 22.49 -4.28 1.52
CA GLY A 161 22.85 -4.41 2.94
C GLY A 161 21.62 -4.47 3.84
N HIS A 162 20.64 -5.32 3.48
CA HIS A 162 19.39 -5.46 4.22
C HIS A 162 19.65 -5.73 5.70
N ARG A 163 19.13 -4.85 6.54
CA ARG A 163 19.22 -4.94 8.00
C ARG A 163 17.89 -4.61 8.63
N VAL A 164 17.69 -5.12 9.84
CA VAL A 164 16.49 -4.88 10.63
C VAL A 164 16.38 -3.40 10.98
N VAL A 165 15.24 -2.80 10.67
CA VAL A 165 14.93 -1.41 11.02
C VAL A 165 14.17 -1.39 12.34
N LYS A 166 14.76 -0.70 13.34
CA LYS A 166 14.17 -0.52 14.69
C LYS A 166 13.84 0.96 14.99
N SER A 167 13.74 1.81 13.98
CA SER A 167 13.45 3.25 14.09
C SER A 167 12.00 3.59 13.66
N GLY A 168 11.53 4.78 14.00
CA GLY A 168 10.18 5.23 13.65
C GLY A 168 9.09 4.31 14.23
N PRO A 169 8.08 3.90 13.44
CA PRO A 169 6.98 3.08 13.95
C PRO A 169 7.41 1.65 14.28
N TYR A 170 8.55 1.19 13.74
CA TYR A 170 9.10 -0.14 14.02
C TYR A 170 9.58 -0.31 15.47
N ARG A 171 9.65 0.78 16.25
CA ARG A 171 9.88 0.73 17.70
C ARG A 171 8.71 0.16 18.48
N TYR A 172 7.50 0.26 17.93
CA TYR A 172 6.27 -0.10 18.63
C TYR A 172 5.64 -1.38 18.09
N ILE A 173 5.71 -1.59 16.76
CA ILE A 173 5.15 -2.76 16.09
C ILE A 173 6.06 -3.20 14.95
N ARG A 174 6.19 -4.52 14.72
CA ARG A 174 7.06 -5.07 13.66
C ARG A 174 6.58 -4.74 12.24
N HIS A 175 5.27 -4.63 12.06
CA HIS A 175 4.62 -4.52 10.75
C HIS A 175 3.70 -3.28 10.63
N PRO A 176 4.22 -2.06 10.83
CA PRO A 176 3.40 -0.86 10.86
C PRO A 176 2.73 -0.55 9.51
N GLY A 177 3.38 -0.85 8.39
CA GLY A 177 2.79 -0.68 7.06
C GLY A 177 1.58 -1.59 6.80
N TYR A 178 1.61 -2.83 7.33
CA TYR A 178 0.45 -3.72 7.28
C TYR A 178 -0.66 -3.27 8.20
N LEU A 179 -0.34 -2.75 9.39
CA LEU A 179 -1.34 -2.14 10.27
C LEU A 179 -2.02 -0.95 9.59
N GLY A 180 -1.25 -0.08 8.93
CA GLY A 180 -1.79 1.03 8.14
C GLY A 180 -2.72 0.54 7.02
N SER A 181 -2.32 -0.51 6.31
CA SER A 181 -3.14 -1.15 5.26
C SER A 181 -4.42 -1.77 5.81
N LEU A 182 -4.38 -2.34 7.03
CA LEU A 182 -5.55 -2.89 7.70
C LEU A 182 -6.58 -1.80 7.99
N PHE A 183 -6.16 -0.68 8.58
CA PHE A 183 -7.04 0.48 8.81
C PHE A 183 -7.61 1.00 7.49
N TYR A 184 -6.76 1.19 6.49
CA TYR A 184 -7.18 1.69 5.18
C TYR A 184 -8.27 0.81 4.56
N ILE A 185 -8.04 -0.51 4.49
CA ILE A 185 -8.97 -1.45 3.87
C ILE A 185 -10.26 -1.61 4.69
N LEU A 186 -10.16 -1.72 6.01
CA LEU A 186 -11.32 -1.95 6.87
C LEU A 186 -12.29 -0.78 6.88
N PHE A 187 -11.77 0.45 6.86
CA PHE A 187 -12.58 1.66 6.93
C PHE A 187 -13.03 2.18 5.56
N THR A 188 -12.47 1.70 4.45
CA THR A 188 -12.90 2.09 3.10
C THR A 188 -14.40 1.84 2.84
N PRO A 189 -14.97 0.65 3.13
CA PRO A 189 -16.42 0.42 3.00
C PRO A 189 -17.26 1.41 3.81
N LEU A 190 -16.84 1.70 5.04
CA LEU A 190 -17.54 2.62 5.94
C LEU A 190 -17.49 4.07 5.44
N ALA A 191 -16.33 4.47 4.94
CA ALA A 191 -16.11 5.77 4.31
C ALA A 191 -16.96 5.95 3.03
N LEU A 192 -17.26 4.85 2.33
CA LEU A 192 -18.10 4.86 1.13
C LEU A 192 -19.58 4.63 1.43
N GLY A 193 -19.97 4.35 2.68
CA GLY A 193 -21.36 4.12 3.05
C GLY A 193 -21.89 2.73 2.68
N SER A 194 -21.02 1.73 2.56
CA SER A 194 -21.36 0.38 2.09
C SER A 194 -21.11 -0.70 3.14
N LEU A 195 -22.18 -1.39 3.58
CA LEU A 195 -22.08 -2.61 4.40
C LEU A 195 -21.64 -3.80 3.55
N TRP A 196 -22.11 -3.90 2.31
CA TRP A 196 -21.79 -5.05 1.45
C TRP A 196 -20.31 -5.11 1.09
N ALA A 197 -19.65 -3.96 0.97
CA ALA A 197 -18.21 -3.89 0.74
C ALA A 197 -17.37 -4.31 1.96
N LEU A 198 -17.96 -4.48 3.16
CA LEU A 198 -17.26 -5.08 4.29
C LEU A 198 -16.90 -6.55 4.03
N VAL A 199 -17.68 -7.27 3.22
CA VAL A 199 -17.40 -8.67 2.89
C VAL A 199 -16.06 -8.81 2.14
N PRO A 200 -15.86 -8.18 0.97
CA PRO A 200 -14.57 -8.23 0.30
C PRO A 200 -13.46 -7.54 1.11
N ALA A 201 -13.77 -6.56 1.96
CA ALA A 201 -12.78 -6.00 2.88
C ALA A 201 -12.27 -7.04 3.86
N VAL A 202 -13.13 -7.74 4.61
CA VAL A 202 -12.74 -8.80 5.57
C VAL A 202 -11.94 -9.91 4.88
N LEU A 203 -12.31 -10.32 3.67
CA LEU A 203 -11.51 -11.27 2.89
C LEU A 203 -10.11 -10.73 2.58
N THR A 204 -10.02 -9.46 2.18
CA THR A 204 -8.74 -8.76 1.95
C THR A 204 -7.91 -8.63 3.23
N LEU A 205 -8.56 -8.37 4.38
CA LEU A 205 -7.88 -8.40 5.68
C LEU A 205 -7.29 -9.79 5.97
N GLY A 206 -8.02 -10.86 5.68
CA GLY A 206 -7.50 -12.23 5.81
C GLY A 206 -6.23 -12.47 4.98
N VAL A 207 -6.21 -11.96 3.74
CA VAL A 207 -5.02 -11.98 2.87
C VAL A 207 -3.86 -11.19 3.48
N ILE A 208 -4.13 -9.98 4.00
CA ILE A 208 -3.12 -9.14 4.65
C ILE A 208 -2.52 -9.87 5.85
N LEU A 209 -3.35 -10.41 6.74
CA LEU A 209 -2.90 -11.13 7.94
C LEU A 209 -2.06 -12.37 7.58
N LEU A 210 -2.51 -13.16 6.61
CA LEU A 210 -1.75 -14.31 6.11
C LEU A 210 -0.39 -13.87 5.55
N ARG A 211 -0.38 -12.81 4.74
CA ARG A 211 0.86 -12.28 4.16
C ARG A 211 1.82 -11.78 5.23
N THR A 212 1.33 -11.02 6.21
CA THR A 212 2.11 -10.53 7.34
C THR A 212 2.72 -11.70 8.13
N TYR A 213 1.96 -12.76 8.38
CA TYR A 213 2.47 -13.94 9.07
C TYR A 213 3.59 -14.65 8.28
N LEU A 214 3.39 -14.85 6.98
CA LEU A 214 4.38 -15.52 6.12
C LEU A 214 5.65 -14.66 5.92
N GLU A 215 5.50 -13.35 5.82
CA GLU A 215 6.61 -12.41 5.78
C GLU A 215 7.38 -12.42 7.10
N ASP A 216 6.69 -12.31 8.24
CA ASP A 216 7.34 -12.34 9.56
C ASP A 216 8.11 -13.65 9.79
N ASN A 217 7.55 -14.78 9.38
CA ASN A 217 8.22 -16.06 9.44
C ASN A 217 9.44 -16.12 8.49
N THR A 218 9.32 -15.57 7.28
CA THR A 218 10.44 -15.48 6.35
C THR A 218 11.58 -14.63 6.93
N LEU A 219 11.27 -13.46 7.49
CA LEU A 219 12.26 -12.57 8.08
C LEU A 219 12.94 -13.20 9.32
N LYS A 220 12.20 -13.92 10.16
CA LYS A 220 12.79 -14.67 11.28
C LYS A 220 13.79 -15.76 10.86
N ASN A 221 13.56 -16.37 9.70
CA ASN A 221 14.38 -17.49 9.22
C ASN A 221 15.55 -17.03 8.35
N GLU A 222 15.39 -15.92 7.62
CA GLU A 222 16.32 -15.53 6.56
C GLU A 222 17.03 -14.19 6.83
N LEU A 223 16.56 -13.35 7.76
CA LEU A 223 17.18 -12.05 8.06
C LEU A 223 17.96 -12.07 9.39
N PRO A 224 19.30 -11.98 9.37
CA PRO A 224 20.10 -11.89 10.59
C PRO A 224 19.68 -10.71 11.49
N GLY A 225 19.60 -10.95 12.80
CA GLY A 225 19.23 -9.95 13.81
C GLY A 225 17.74 -9.65 13.93
N TYR A 226 16.85 -10.35 13.18
CA TYR A 226 15.40 -10.11 13.22
C TYR A 226 14.71 -10.68 14.46
N GLN A 227 15.29 -11.73 15.08
CA GLN A 227 14.74 -12.35 16.28
C GLN A 227 15.15 -11.61 17.57
N GLU A 228 16.19 -10.78 17.51
CA GLU A 228 16.74 -9.98 18.62
C GLU A 228 15.93 -8.69 18.87
#